data_AF-A0A970Q4K9-F1
#
_entry.id   AF-A0A970Q4K9-F1
#
_cell.length_a   1.000
_cell.length_b   1.000
_cell.length_c   1.000
_cell.angle_alpha   90.00
_cell.angle_beta   90.00
_cell.angle_gamma   90.00
#
_symmetry.space_group_name_H-M   'P 1'
#
loop_
_entity.id
_entity.type
_entity.pdbx_description
1 polymer ?
#
loop_
_entity_poly.entity_id
_entity_poly.type
_entity_poly.pdbx_seq_one_letter_code
_entity_poly.pdbx_strand_id
1 'polypeptide(L)'
;MILAIAALSGWSGFHKGFLHAVGSIVSLATGIFLSVIYYRDLATYLQEYYGLTGALAESIRSNIPLTALKVDNEMVINGLNLGDAANYLAYLLIMALSFIVIFLVASKLTQLLWLGIENLLTWGFLSSINSLLGIVLAVSRNLIILSIILGLLYPALLLASEMGFYLMLALVETIDKSLSASYMLQTYEILKNWAGIS
;
A
#
# COMPACT_ATOMS: atom_id res chain seq x y z
N MET A 1 -11.13 -17.32 0.00
CA MET A 1 -11.25 -15.84 -0.07
C MET A 1 -10.90 -15.28 -1.45
N ILE A 2 -9.76 -15.61 -2.05
CA ILE A 2 -9.31 -15.02 -3.33
C ILE A 2 -10.28 -15.30 -4.48
N LEU A 3 -10.82 -16.51 -4.58
CA LEU A 3 -11.86 -16.85 -5.58
C LEU A 3 -13.16 -16.07 -5.36
N ALA A 4 -13.55 -15.79 -4.11
CA ALA A 4 -14.74 -15.01 -3.79
C ALA A 4 -14.52 -13.52 -4.10
N ILE A 5 -13.33 -12.99 -3.81
CA ILE A 5 -12.93 -11.63 -4.17
C ILE A 5 -12.86 -11.50 -5.69
N ALA A 6 -12.28 -12.46 -6.40
CA ALA A 6 -12.22 -12.52 -7.86
C ALA A 6 -13.62 -12.61 -8.50
N ALA A 7 -14.53 -13.39 -7.90
CA ALA A 7 -15.92 -13.49 -8.35
C ALA A 7 -16.70 -12.18 -8.14
N LEU A 8 -16.58 -11.55 -6.96
CA LEU A 8 -17.23 -10.26 -6.64
C LEU A 8 -16.65 -9.10 -7.48
N SER A 9 -15.35 -9.09 -7.72
CA SER A 9 -14.70 -8.08 -8.58
C SER A 9 -14.98 -8.33 -10.07
N GLY A 10 -15.11 -9.59 -10.50
CA GLY A 10 -15.61 -9.93 -11.82
C GLY A 10 -17.05 -9.45 -12.05
N TRP A 11 -17.93 -9.55 -11.04
CA TRP A 11 -19.29 -9.01 -11.13
C TRP A 11 -19.30 -7.48 -11.28
N SER A 12 -18.43 -6.76 -10.57
CA SER A 12 -18.31 -5.29 -10.73
C SER A 12 -17.67 -4.87 -12.05
N GLY A 13 -16.78 -5.68 -12.64
CA GLY A 13 -16.08 -5.36 -13.89
C GLY A 13 -16.98 -5.50 -15.12
N PHE A 14 -17.94 -6.42 -15.08
CA PHE A 14 -18.88 -6.69 -16.17
C PHE A 14 -19.79 -5.49 -16.52
N HIS A 15 -20.09 -4.62 -15.55
CA HIS A 15 -20.97 -3.46 -15.74
C HIS A 15 -20.27 -2.13 -16.02
N LYS A 16 -18.94 -2.03 -15.82
CA LYS A 16 -18.24 -0.74 -15.87
C LYS A 16 -17.46 -0.47 -17.17
N GLY A 17 -17.17 -1.49 -17.99
CA GLY A 17 -16.56 -1.30 -19.32
C GLY A 17 -15.03 -1.09 -19.36
N PHE A 18 -14.45 -1.06 -20.56
CA PHE A 18 -13.01 -0.96 -20.86
C PHE A 18 -12.45 0.43 -20.56
N LEU A 19 -13.20 1.50 -20.87
CA LEU A 19 -12.78 2.87 -20.58
C LEU A 19 -12.58 3.06 -19.07
N HIS A 20 -13.53 2.59 -18.25
CA HIS A 20 -13.37 2.52 -16.81
C HIS A 20 -12.11 1.75 -16.39
N ALA A 21 -11.85 0.62 -17.04
CA ALA A 21 -10.75 -0.25 -16.72
C ALA A 21 -9.38 0.37 -17.07
N VAL A 22 -9.28 1.04 -18.23
CA VAL A 22 -8.08 1.80 -18.63
C VAL A 22 -7.86 2.98 -17.68
N GLY A 23 -8.90 3.78 -17.44
CA GLY A 23 -8.83 4.90 -16.49
C GLY A 23 -8.45 4.43 -15.09
N SER A 24 -8.90 3.24 -14.71
CA SER A 24 -8.51 2.60 -13.48
C SER A 24 -7.04 2.20 -13.45
N ILE A 25 -6.47 1.58 -14.50
CA ILE A 25 -5.02 1.29 -14.54
C ILE A 25 -4.21 2.58 -14.48
N VAL A 26 -4.57 3.57 -15.30
CA VAL A 26 -3.86 4.85 -15.35
C VAL A 26 -3.89 5.50 -13.97
N SER A 27 -5.04 5.48 -13.30
CA SER A 27 -5.18 6.02 -11.95
C SER A 27 -4.30 5.31 -10.92
N LEU A 28 -4.14 3.98 -11.01
CA LEU A 28 -3.23 3.24 -10.15
C LEU A 28 -1.78 3.62 -10.43
N ALA A 29 -1.38 3.67 -11.70
CA ALA A 29 -0.02 4.02 -12.07
C ALA A 29 0.33 5.44 -11.58
N THR A 30 -0.57 6.40 -11.77
CA THR A 30 -0.43 7.76 -11.24
C THR A 30 -0.37 7.77 -9.71
N GLY A 31 -1.23 6.97 -9.06
CA GLY A 31 -1.22 6.84 -7.60
C GLY A 31 0.10 6.33 -7.07
N ILE A 32 0.66 5.27 -7.66
CA ILE A 32 1.97 4.72 -7.31
C ILE A 32 3.05 5.76 -7.54
N PHE A 33 3.06 6.38 -8.71
CA PHE A 33 4.08 7.36 -9.07
C PHE A 33 4.12 8.54 -8.08
N LEU A 34 2.95 9.10 -7.76
CA LEU A 34 2.86 10.21 -6.81
C LEU A 34 3.18 9.77 -5.38
N SER A 35 2.75 8.57 -4.95
CA SER A 35 3.06 8.09 -3.61
C SER A 35 4.55 7.86 -3.42
N VAL A 36 5.25 7.34 -4.43
CA VAL A 36 6.72 7.15 -4.40
C VAL A 36 7.47 8.47 -4.26
N ILE A 37 7.00 9.54 -4.90
CA ILE A 37 7.66 10.84 -4.86
C ILE A 37 7.41 11.52 -3.51
N TYR A 38 6.17 11.52 -3.02
CA TYR A 38 5.75 12.40 -1.92
C TYR A 38 5.58 11.71 -0.55
N TYR A 39 5.74 10.38 -0.44
CA TYR A 39 5.52 9.69 0.86
C TYR A 39 6.44 10.19 1.97
N ARG A 40 7.69 10.53 1.63
CA ARG A 40 8.68 11.06 2.59
C ARG A 40 8.32 12.44 3.08
N ASP A 41 7.89 13.31 2.16
CA ASP A 41 7.48 14.67 2.49
C ASP A 41 6.26 14.67 3.41
N LEU A 42 5.27 13.81 3.12
CA LEU A 42 4.10 13.68 3.97
C LEU A 42 4.45 13.10 5.34
N ALA A 43 5.28 12.06 5.41
CA ALA A 43 5.72 11.49 6.69
C ALA A 43 6.48 12.52 7.55
N THR A 44 7.34 13.31 6.90
CA THR A 44 8.10 14.40 7.54
C THR A 44 7.17 15.50 8.04
N TYR A 45 6.19 15.90 7.22
CA TYR A 45 5.17 16.89 7.58
C TYR A 45 4.31 16.43 8.77
N LEU A 46 3.88 15.17 8.79
CA LEU A 46 3.12 14.59 9.90
C LEU A 46 3.94 14.60 11.20
N GLN A 47 5.26 14.40 11.10
CA GLN A 47 6.13 14.50 12.26
C GLN A 47 6.35 15.95 12.71
N GLU A 48 6.62 16.87 11.79
CA GLU A 48 6.94 18.26 12.11
C GLU A 48 5.74 19.01 12.71
N TYR A 49 4.55 18.79 12.15
CA TYR A 49 3.35 19.53 12.57
C TYR A 49 2.57 18.84 13.71
N TYR A 50 2.48 17.51 13.70
CA TYR A 50 1.66 16.75 14.65
C TYR A 50 2.48 15.88 15.62
N GLY A 51 3.79 15.73 15.41
CA GLY A 51 4.63 14.85 16.24
C GLY A 51 4.21 13.38 16.20
N LEU A 52 3.52 12.95 15.14
CA LEU A 52 2.84 11.65 15.10
C LEU A 52 3.79 10.46 15.25
N THR A 53 4.99 10.54 14.69
CA THR A 53 6.00 9.48 14.83
C THR A 53 6.47 9.37 16.28
N GLY A 54 6.67 10.51 16.96
CA GLY A 54 7.02 10.53 18.38
C GLY A 54 5.90 9.97 19.28
N ALA A 55 4.65 10.35 19.01
CA ALA A 55 3.50 9.85 19.77
C ALA A 55 3.30 8.33 19.59
N LEU A 56 3.46 7.82 18.37
CA LEU A 56 3.42 6.39 18.09
C LEU A 56 4.57 5.66 18.76
N ALA A 57 5.79 6.20 18.71
CA ALA A 57 6.96 5.61 19.36
C ALA A 57 6.78 5.50 20.88
N GLU A 58 6.19 6.51 21.53
CA GLU A 58 5.92 6.48 22.97
C GLU A 58 4.83 5.44 23.31
N SER A 59 3.80 5.31 22.46
CA SER A 59 2.81 4.24 22.59
C SER A 59 3.45 2.85 22.43
N ILE A 60 4.43 2.71 21.55
CA ILE A 60 5.18 1.47 21.35
C ILE A 60 6.04 1.17 22.59
N ARG A 61 6.82 2.14 23.10
CA ARG A 61 7.64 1.99 24.31
C ARG A 61 6.85 1.60 25.55
N SER A 62 5.70 2.26 25.77
CA SER A 62 4.88 2.03 26.96
C SER A 62 4.19 0.67 26.98
N ASN A 63 3.93 0.08 25.81
CA ASN A 63 3.23 -1.20 25.70
C ASN A 63 4.16 -2.38 25.33
N ILE A 64 5.44 -2.13 25.02
CA ILE A 64 6.36 -3.14 24.53
C ILE A 64 7.69 -3.08 25.31
N PRO A 65 8.15 -4.20 25.91
CA PRO A 65 9.50 -4.29 26.45
C PRO A 65 10.51 -4.36 25.30
N LEU A 66 11.09 -3.22 24.92
CA LEU A 66 11.96 -3.03 23.74
C LEU A 66 13.38 -3.61 23.86
N THR A 67 13.56 -4.70 24.62
CA THR A 67 14.89 -5.19 24.99
C THR A 67 15.71 -5.80 23.83
N ALA A 68 15.24 -5.82 22.58
CA ALA A 68 15.78 -6.73 21.56
C ALA A 68 16.42 -6.11 20.28
N LEU A 69 16.26 -4.83 19.95
CA LEU A 69 16.88 -4.28 18.73
C LEU A 69 17.76 -3.07 19.02
N LYS A 70 19.09 -3.30 19.03
CA LYS A 70 20.06 -2.24 18.80
C LYS A 70 20.08 -1.94 17.31
N VAL A 71 19.51 -0.81 16.91
CA VAL A 71 19.64 -0.32 15.54
C VAL A 71 20.97 0.42 15.46
N ASP A 72 21.99 -0.24 14.87
CA ASP A 72 23.29 0.38 14.58
C ASP A 72 23.13 1.40 13.44
N ASN A 73 22.56 2.56 13.75
CA ASN A 73 22.72 3.79 12.97
C ASN A 73 22.15 4.99 13.74
N GLU A 74 23.01 5.93 14.09
CA GLU A 74 22.63 7.23 14.67
C GLU A 74 22.11 8.16 13.56
N MET A 75 20.95 7.86 13.01
CA MET A 75 20.26 8.77 12.09
C MET A 75 19.26 9.61 12.88
N VAL A 76 19.44 10.93 12.88
CA VAL A 76 18.53 11.87 13.54
C VAL A 76 17.73 12.62 12.48
N ILE A 77 16.40 12.48 12.50
CA ILE A 77 15.49 13.21 11.62
C ILE A 77 14.52 14.00 12.49
N ASN A 78 14.52 15.33 12.36
CA ASN A 78 13.62 16.24 13.08
C ASN A 78 13.52 15.95 14.60
N GLY A 79 14.67 15.71 15.24
CA GLY A 79 14.76 15.43 16.68
C GLY A 79 14.40 13.99 17.10
N LEU A 80 14.01 13.12 16.16
CA LEU A 80 13.85 11.69 16.41
C LEU A 80 15.20 10.98 16.27
N ASN A 81 15.65 10.34 17.34
CA ASN A 81 16.78 9.43 17.28
C ASN A 81 16.31 8.07 16.73
N LEU A 82 16.60 7.79 15.45
CA LEU A 82 16.22 6.54 14.80
C LEU A 82 17.14 5.35 15.17
N GLY A 83 18.14 5.57 16.03
CA GLY A 83 18.89 4.49 16.70
C GLY A 83 18.07 3.77 17.77
N ASP A 84 16.90 4.32 18.16
CA ASP A 84 15.90 3.62 18.98
C ASP A 84 14.93 2.84 18.09
N ALA A 85 14.83 1.54 18.32
CA ALA A 85 13.95 0.63 17.60
C ALA A 85 12.47 1.09 17.58
N ALA A 86 11.98 1.70 18.67
CA ALA A 86 10.61 2.20 18.69
C ALA A 86 10.39 3.41 17.78
N ASN A 87 11.35 4.34 17.76
CA ASN A 87 11.30 5.50 16.86
C ASN A 87 11.43 5.05 15.41
N TYR A 88 12.32 4.10 15.12
CA TYR A 88 12.50 3.56 13.78
C TYR A 88 11.26 2.83 13.27
N LEU A 89 10.66 1.96 14.10
CA LEU A 89 9.42 1.28 13.77
C LEU A 89 8.27 2.26 13.55
N ALA A 90 8.11 3.25 14.44
CA ALA A 90 7.11 4.30 14.28
C ALA A 90 7.31 5.07 12.97
N TYR A 91 8.56 5.40 12.63
CA TYR A 91 8.89 6.12 11.40
C TYR A 91 8.55 5.29 10.15
N LEU A 92 8.90 4.00 10.14
CA LEU A 92 8.52 3.08 9.07
C LEU A 92 7.00 2.98 8.91
N LEU A 93 6.26 2.87 10.01
CA LEU A 93 4.79 2.81 9.99
C LEU A 93 4.17 4.10 9.45
N ILE A 94 4.67 5.26 9.88
CA ILE A 94 4.20 6.56 9.38
C ILE A 94 4.55 6.75 7.90
N MET A 95 5.72 6.31 7.44
CA MET A 95 6.07 6.32 6.01
C MET A 95 5.14 5.41 5.20
N ALA A 96 4.89 4.18 5.66
CA ALA A 96 3.98 3.25 5.00
C ALA A 96 2.56 3.83 4.94
N LEU A 97 2.08 4.41 6.03
CA LEU A 97 0.77 5.04 6.10
C LEU A 97 0.68 6.24 5.15
N SER A 98 1.71 7.09 5.12
CA SER A 98 1.80 8.24 4.21
C SER A 98 1.76 7.81 2.75
N PHE A 99 2.51 6.76 2.39
CA PHE A 99 2.46 6.17 1.06
C PHE A 99 1.04 5.71 0.71
N ILE A 100 0.40 4.94 1.60
CA ILE A 100 -0.96 4.40 1.37
C ILE A 100 -1.96 5.53 1.19
N VAL A 101 -1.90 6.57 2.03
CA VAL A 101 -2.80 7.73 1.94
C VAL A 101 -2.64 8.42 0.58
N ILE A 102 -1.41 8.78 0.19
CA ILE A 102 -1.16 9.44 -1.11
C ILE A 102 -1.61 8.54 -2.25
N PHE A 103 -1.23 7.26 -2.21
CA PHE A 103 -1.60 6.29 -3.24
C PHE A 103 -3.12 6.21 -3.43
N LEU A 104 -3.87 6.09 -2.33
CA LEU A 104 -5.33 5.99 -2.37
C LEU A 104 -5.96 7.30 -2.85
N VAL A 105 -5.52 8.45 -2.32
CA VAL A 105 -6.06 9.76 -2.70
C VAL A 105 -5.77 10.06 -4.17
N ALA A 106 -4.52 9.92 -4.61
CA ALA A 106 -4.12 10.15 -5.99
C ALA A 106 -4.82 9.18 -6.96
N SER A 107 -4.88 7.90 -6.61
CA SER A 107 -5.61 6.91 -7.43
C SER A 107 -7.10 7.25 -7.54
N LYS A 108 -7.74 7.66 -6.43
CA LYS A 108 -9.17 7.99 -6.44
C LYS A 108 -9.46 9.28 -7.20
N LEU A 109 -8.64 10.33 -7.02
CA LEU A 109 -8.79 11.59 -7.74
C LEU A 109 -8.64 11.38 -9.24
N THR A 110 -7.61 10.66 -9.66
CA THR A 110 -7.37 10.39 -11.08
C THR A 110 -8.46 9.51 -11.68
N GLN A 111 -8.98 8.54 -10.92
CA GLN A 111 -10.12 7.73 -11.35
C GLN A 111 -11.40 8.56 -11.50
N LEU A 112 -11.61 9.55 -10.62
CA LEU A 112 -12.76 10.44 -10.69
C LEU A 112 -12.71 11.33 -11.93
N LEU A 113 -11.53 11.79 -12.32
CA LEU A 113 -11.33 12.50 -13.59
C LEU A 113 -11.68 11.61 -14.80
N TRP A 114 -11.25 10.35 -14.78
CA TRP A 114 -11.57 9.39 -15.84
C TRP A 114 -13.06 9.07 -15.93
N LEU A 115 -13.76 8.97 -14.80
CA LEU A 115 -15.21 8.79 -14.77
C LEU A 115 -15.96 9.96 -15.45
N GLY A 116 -15.46 11.19 -15.28
CA GLY A 116 -16.00 12.36 -15.98
C GLY A 116 -15.86 12.26 -17.50
N ILE A 117 -14.70 11.79 -17.97
CA ILE A 117 -14.42 11.57 -19.41
C ILE A 117 -15.27 10.41 -19.95
N GLU A 118 -15.41 9.34 -19.18
CA GLU A 118 -16.18 8.16 -19.55
C GLU A 118 -17.68 8.45 -19.74
N ASN A 119 -18.26 9.27 -18.86
CA ASN A 119 -19.65 9.72 -19.00
C ASN A 119 -19.91 10.55 -20.27
N LEU A 120 -18.88 11.19 -20.83
CA LEU A 120 -18.98 11.94 -22.08
C LEU A 120 -18.82 11.05 -23.33
N LEU A 121 -18.11 9.92 -23.23
CA LEU A 121 -17.74 9.09 -24.38
C LEU A 121 -18.64 7.86 -24.61
N THR A 122 -19.42 7.43 -23.62
CA THR A 122 -20.15 6.14 -23.63
C THR A 122 -21.45 6.13 -24.45
N TRP A 123 -21.67 7.12 -25.33
CA TRP A 123 -22.80 7.18 -26.25
C TRP A 123 -22.63 6.27 -27.50
N GLY A 124 -22.16 5.02 -27.34
CA GLY A 124 -21.78 4.16 -28.47
C GLY A 124 -21.73 2.62 -28.26
N PHE A 125 -21.90 1.90 -29.37
CA PHE A 125 -22.34 0.50 -29.59
C PHE A 125 -21.34 -0.65 -29.25
N LEU A 126 -20.30 -0.45 -28.43
CA LEU A 126 -19.21 -1.45 -28.23
C LEU A 126 -19.26 -2.23 -26.90
N SER A 127 -20.45 -2.50 -26.36
CA SER A 127 -20.70 -2.99 -24.99
C SER A 127 -20.13 -4.38 -24.64
N SER A 128 -20.04 -5.34 -25.57
CA SER A 128 -19.80 -6.75 -25.19
C SER A 128 -18.31 -7.11 -25.01
N ILE A 129 -17.41 -6.64 -25.89
CA ILE A 129 -15.94 -6.83 -25.76
C ILE A 129 -15.41 -6.02 -24.56
N ASN A 130 -16.09 -4.92 -24.23
CA ASN A 130 -15.85 -4.04 -23.09
C ASN A 130 -15.85 -4.76 -21.72
N SER A 131 -16.72 -5.76 -21.58
CA SER A 131 -17.03 -6.40 -20.29
C SER A 131 -15.97 -7.42 -19.85
N LEU A 132 -15.45 -8.21 -20.79
CA LEU A 132 -14.43 -9.23 -20.53
C LEU A 132 -13.07 -8.61 -20.16
N LEU A 133 -12.65 -7.59 -20.89
CA LEU A 133 -11.44 -6.84 -20.56
C LEU A 133 -11.60 -6.10 -19.23
N GLY A 134 -12.78 -5.52 -18.96
CA GLY A 134 -13.10 -4.86 -17.69
C GLY A 134 -12.96 -5.78 -16.47
N ILE A 135 -13.32 -7.05 -16.60
CA ILE A 135 -13.15 -8.06 -15.53
C ILE A 135 -11.68 -8.32 -15.23
N VAL A 136 -10.89 -8.64 -16.26
CA VAL A 136 -9.46 -8.97 -16.10
C VAL A 136 -8.72 -7.78 -15.46
N LEU A 137 -9.01 -6.58 -15.94
CA LEU A 137 -8.42 -5.34 -15.45
C LEU A 137 -8.81 -5.03 -13.99
N ALA A 138 -10.07 -5.25 -13.60
CA ALA A 138 -10.54 -5.02 -12.23
C ALA A 138 -9.90 -6.00 -11.23
N VAL A 139 -9.74 -7.27 -11.62
CA VAL A 139 -9.06 -8.27 -10.79
C VAL A 139 -7.58 -7.93 -10.64
N SER A 140 -6.89 -7.66 -11.76
CA SER A 140 -5.47 -7.26 -11.75
C SER A 140 -5.22 -6.04 -10.88
N ARG A 141 -6.08 -5.01 -10.97
CA ARG A 141 -6.03 -3.84 -10.09
C ARG A 141 -6.03 -4.21 -8.62
N ASN A 142 -7.02 -5.00 -8.20
CA ASN A 142 -7.20 -5.30 -6.78
C ASN A 142 -6.02 -6.11 -6.25
N LEU A 143 -5.50 -7.02 -7.07
CA LEU A 143 -4.28 -7.75 -6.76
C LEU A 143 -3.08 -6.81 -6.61
N ILE A 144 -2.87 -5.87 -7.52
CA ILE A 144 -1.77 -4.88 -7.43
C ILE A 144 -1.88 -4.04 -6.15
N ILE A 145 -3.06 -3.53 -5.82
CA ILE A 145 -3.28 -2.75 -4.58
C ILE A 145 -2.91 -3.57 -3.36
N LEU A 146 -3.40 -4.82 -3.28
CA LEU A 146 -3.13 -5.69 -2.14
C LEU A 146 -1.65 -6.06 -2.04
N SER A 147 -0.98 -6.33 -3.16
CA SER A 147 0.45 -6.57 -3.22
C SER A 147 1.25 -5.41 -2.65
N ILE A 148 0.90 -4.18 -3.03
CA ILE A 148 1.56 -2.97 -2.54
C ILE A 148 1.38 -2.80 -1.03
N ILE A 149 0.14 -2.92 -0.55
CA ILE A 149 -0.15 -2.79 0.89
C ILE A 149 0.61 -3.84 1.68
N LEU A 150 0.60 -5.10 1.23
CA LEU A 150 1.28 -6.20 1.90
C LEU A 150 2.80 -5.99 1.91
N GLY A 151 3.39 -5.65 0.76
CA GLY A 151 4.84 -5.43 0.64
C GLY A 151 5.37 -4.28 1.48
N LEU A 152 4.61 -3.20 1.62
CA LEU A 152 4.97 -2.08 2.50
C LEU A 152 4.86 -2.42 3.99
N LEU A 153 3.82 -3.18 4.37
CA LEU A 153 3.59 -3.53 5.76
C LEU A 153 4.45 -4.70 6.24
N TYR A 154 4.84 -5.61 5.34
CA TYR A 154 5.62 -6.80 5.67
C TYR A 154 6.89 -6.55 6.51
N PRO A 155 7.78 -5.58 6.16
CA PRO A 155 8.95 -5.29 7.00
C PRO A 155 8.56 -4.79 8.40
N ALA A 156 7.49 -4.00 8.53
CA ALA A 156 6.99 -3.56 9.83
C ALA A 156 6.37 -4.73 10.63
N LEU A 157 5.70 -5.67 9.95
CA LEU A 157 5.16 -6.89 10.56
C LEU A 157 6.27 -7.82 11.06
N LEU A 158 7.35 -7.99 10.30
CA LEU A 158 8.53 -8.76 10.69
C LEU A 158 9.20 -8.16 11.93
N LEU A 159 9.52 -6.87 11.90
CA LEU A 159 10.08 -6.14 13.05
C LEU A 159 9.18 -6.28 14.29
N ALA A 160 7.87 -6.12 14.14
CA ALA A 160 6.93 -6.30 15.24
C ALA A 160 6.86 -7.75 15.75
N SER A 161 7.01 -8.74 14.88
CA SER A 161 7.07 -10.16 15.28
C SER A 161 8.34 -10.48 16.06
N GLU A 162 9.49 -9.94 15.65
CA GLU A 162 10.78 -10.07 16.33
C GLU A 162 10.80 -9.35 17.69
N MET A 163 9.98 -8.32 17.84
CA MET A 163 9.76 -7.60 19.11
C MET A 163 8.81 -8.34 20.08
N GLY A 164 8.40 -9.57 19.76
CA GLY A 164 7.61 -10.43 20.65
C GLY A 164 6.09 -10.24 20.55
N PHE A 165 5.58 -9.57 19.51
CA PHE A 165 4.15 -9.37 19.33
C PHE A 165 3.48 -10.67 18.84
N TYR A 166 2.85 -11.43 19.74
CA TYR A 166 2.28 -12.75 19.44
C TYR A 166 1.27 -12.75 18.27
N LEU A 167 0.46 -11.70 18.16
CA LEU A 167 -0.46 -11.51 17.03
C LEU A 167 0.28 -11.31 15.70
N MET A 168 1.40 -10.59 15.68
CA MET A 168 2.18 -10.39 14.47
C MET A 168 2.97 -11.64 14.10
N LEU A 169 3.43 -12.41 15.08
CA LEU A 169 4.10 -13.69 14.85
C LEU A 169 3.16 -14.69 14.16
N ALA A 170 1.91 -14.79 14.62
CA ALA A 170 0.89 -15.58 13.96
C ALA A 170 0.56 -15.07 12.55
N LEU A 171 0.49 -13.74 12.34
CA LEU A 171 0.22 -13.15 11.03
C LEU A 171 1.36 -13.39 10.03
N VAL A 172 2.61 -13.19 10.44
CA VAL A 172 3.80 -13.47 9.60
C VAL A 172 3.86 -14.95 9.24
N GLU A 173 3.67 -15.85 10.20
CA GLU A 173 3.64 -17.29 9.92
C GLU A 173 2.52 -17.68 8.93
N THR A 174 1.37 -17.03 9.04
CA THR A 174 0.24 -17.24 8.11
C THR A 174 0.53 -16.68 6.71
N ILE A 175 1.23 -15.55 6.64
CA ILE A 175 1.70 -14.94 5.39
C ILE A 175 2.72 -15.85 4.71
N ASP A 176 3.70 -16.36 5.45
CA ASP A 176 4.76 -17.23 4.92
C ASP A 176 4.22 -18.56 4.39
N LYS A 177 3.21 -19.12 5.05
CA LYS A 177 2.53 -20.35 4.60
C LYS A 177 1.56 -20.12 3.42
N SER A 178 1.25 -18.87 3.09
CA SER A 178 0.28 -18.52 2.07
C SER A 178 0.93 -18.32 0.71
N LEU A 179 0.65 -19.24 -0.23
CA LEU A 179 1.07 -19.13 -1.64
C LEU A 179 0.67 -17.78 -2.25
N SER A 180 -0.52 -17.28 -1.92
CA SER A 180 -0.99 -15.99 -2.44
C SER A 180 -0.22 -14.79 -1.92
N ALA A 181 0.21 -14.83 -0.66
CA ALA A 181 1.00 -13.75 -0.08
C ALA A 181 2.41 -13.72 -0.69
N SER A 182 2.99 -14.88 -0.97
CA SER A 182 4.25 -14.99 -1.71
C SER A 182 4.18 -14.34 -3.09
N TYR A 183 3.13 -14.61 -3.88
CA TYR A 183 2.93 -13.94 -5.18
C TYR A 183 2.70 -12.42 -5.04
N MET A 184 2.02 -11.98 -3.99
CA MET A 184 1.81 -10.56 -3.71
C MET A 184 3.13 -9.84 -3.38
N LEU A 185 3.98 -10.44 -2.54
CA LEU A 185 5.30 -9.91 -2.22
C LEU A 185 6.22 -9.88 -3.45
N GLN A 186 6.23 -10.93 -4.28
CA GLN A 186 6.97 -10.90 -5.55
C GLN A 186 6.47 -9.80 -6.49
N THR A 187 5.15 -9.63 -6.59
CA THR A 187 4.55 -8.57 -7.42
C THR A 187 4.99 -7.20 -6.90
N TYR A 188 5.03 -7.02 -5.58
CA TYR A 188 5.54 -5.79 -4.96
C TYR A 188 7.02 -5.56 -5.29
N GLU A 189 7.88 -6.56 -5.17
CA GLU A 189 9.32 -6.43 -5.50
C GLU A 189 9.54 -6.07 -6.97
N ILE A 190 8.77 -6.68 -7.89
CA ILE A 190 8.83 -6.33 -9.31
C ILE A 190 8.41 -4.86 -9.52
N LEU A 191 7.32 -4.43 -8.90
CA LEU A 191 6.83 -3.06 -8.97
C LEU A 191 7.81 -2.06 -8.35
N LYS A 192 8.42 -2.42 -7.23
CA LYS A 192 9.45 -1.64 -6.53
C LYS A 192 10.66 -1.41 -7.45
N ASN A 193 11.14 -2.47 -8.10
CA ASN A 193 12.23 -2.42 -9.07
C ASN A 193 11.88 -1.56 -10.30
N TRP A 194 10.66 -1.71 -10.82
CA TRP A 194 10.18 -0.89 -11.96
C TRP A 194 10.03 0.59 -11.61
N ALA A 195 9.60 0.89 -10.38
CA ALA A 195 9.46 2.26 -9.89
C ALA A 195 10.81 2.92 -9.54
N GLY A 196 11.93 2.19 -9.64
CA GLY A 196 13.26 2.71 -9.32
C GLY A 196 13.48 2.97 -7.82
N ILE A 197 12.68 2.35 -6.96
CA ILE A 197 12.81 2.46 -5.51
C ILE A 197 13.84 1.42 -5.07
N SER A 198 15.06 1.84 -4.73
CA SER A 198 16.05 0.97 -4.07
C SER A 198 15.76 0.84 -2.59
#